data_AF-A0A3D3WI84-F1
#
_entry.id   AF-A0A3D3WI84-F1
#
_cell.length_a   1.000
_cell.length_b   1.000
_cell.length_c   1.000
_cell.angle_alpha   90.00
_cell.angle_beta   90.00
_cell.angle_gamma   90.00
#
_symmetry.space_group_name_H-M   'P 1'
#
loop_
_entity.id
_entity.type
_entity.pdbx_description
1 polymer ?
#
loop_
_entity_poly.entity_id
_entity_poly.type
_entity_poly.pdbx_seq_one_letter_code
_entity_poly.pdbx_strand_id
1 'polypeptide(L)'
;IKQAADMLVNAKKPIIYGGGGIINSGDKASALLRELVDLTKFPTTLTLLGLGALPAEDPHFLGMLGMHGTYEANMTMYHCDFMLNVGARFDDRVTGRTSGFSP
;
A
#
# COMPACT_ATOMS: atom_id res chain seq x y z
N ILE A 1 -15.09 6.61 7.18
CA ILE A 1 -14.18 7.33 6.26
C ILE A 1 -13.50 8.52 6.95
N LYS A 2 -14.21 9.52 7.48
CA LYS A 2 -13.58 10.70 8.15
C LYS A 2 -12.53 10.33 9.21
N GLN A 3 -12.88 9.47 10.16
CA GLN A 3 -11.93 9.01 11.19
C GLN A 3 -10.66 8.37 10.62
N ALA A 4 -10.79 7.53 9.59
CA ALA A 4 -9.64 6.90 8.95
C ALA A 4 -8.77 7.93 8.21
N ALA A 5 -9.39 8.92 7.56
CA ALA A 5 -8.67 10.03 6.94
C ALA A 5 -7.93 10.89 7.99
N ASP A 6 -8.58 11.20 9.12
CA ASP A 6 -7.97 11.94 10.22
C ASP A 6 -6.78 11.18 10.81
N MET A 7 -6.90 9.86 11.01
CA MET A 7 -5.79 9.01 11.48
C MET A 7 -4.65 8.97 10.45
N LEU A 8 -4.96 8.81 9.17
CA LEU A 8 -3.99 8.75 8.09
C LEU A 8 -3.18 10.05 7.96
N VAL A 9 -3.83 11.21 8.07
CA VAL A 9 -3.15 12.53 8.00
C VAL A 9 -2.28 12.80 9.23
N ASN A 10 -2.65 12.27 10.39
CA ASN A 10 -1.88 12.45 11.63
C ASN A 10 -0.77 11.41 11.84
N ALA A 11 -0.75 10.34 11.04
CA ALA A 11 0.26 9.29 11.07
C ALA A 11 1.67 9.87 10.80
N LYS A 12 2.68 9.35 11.49
CA LYS A 12 4.09 9.74 11.32
C LYS A 12 4.81 8.87 10.31
N LYS A 13 4.35 7.63 10.12
CA LYS A 13 4.89 6.64 9.17
C LYS A 13 3.74 5.95 8.43
N PRO A 14 2.91 6.69 7.68
CA PRO A 14 1.83 6.09 6.90
C PRO A 14 2.39 5.27 5.75
N ILE A 15 1.67 4.22 5.36
CA ILE A 15 1.90 3.51 4.11
C ILE A 15 0.58 3.16 3.41
N ILE A 16 0.54 3.29 2.09
CA ILE A 16 -0.58 2.81 1.26
C ILE A 16 -0.25 1.40 0.76
N TYR A 17 -1.14 0.46 1.03
CA TYR A 17 -1.03 -0.93 0.63
C TYR A 17 -2.15 -1.28 -0.36
N GLY A 18 -1.83 -1.32 -1.65
CA GLY A 18 -2.80 -1.58 -2.72
C GLY A 18 -2.84 -3.03 -3.20
N GLY A 19 -4.03 -3.52 -3.53
CA GLY A 19 -4.25 -4.88 -4.03
C GLY A 19 -5.07 -4.96 -5.32
N GLY A 20 -5.34 -6.20 -5.75
CA GLY A 20 -6.10 -6.46 -6.98
C GLY A 20 -7.54 -5.92 -7.00
N GLY A 21 -8.12 -5.58 -5.85
CA GLY A 21 -9.41 -4.89 -5.81
C GLY A 21 -9.40 -3.54 -6.52
N ILE A 22 -8.24 -2.86 -6.56
CA ILE A 22 -8.07 -1.60 -7.30
C ILE A 22 -8.18 -1.88 -8.81
N ILE A 23 -7.42 -2.86 -9.29
CA ILE A 23 -7.42 -3.27 -10.70
C ILE A 23 -8.82 -3.72 -11.13
N ASN A 24 -9.48 -4.55 -10.32
CA ASN A 24 -10.82 -5.06 -10.61
C ASN A 24 -11.90 -3.97 -10.63
N SER A 25 -11.64 -2.82 -10.00
CA SER A 25 -12.56 -1.67 -10.00
C SER A 25 -12.38 -0.77 -11.22
N GLY A 26 -11.44 -1.11 -12.12
CA GLY A 26 -11.18 -0.42 -13.39
C GLY A 26 -10.32 0.84 -13.27
N ASP A 27 -10.05 1.46 -14.42
CA ASP A 27 -9.06 2.54 -14.57
C ASP A 27 -9.30 3.74 -13.65
N LYS A 28 -10.56 4.05 -13.36
CA LYS A 28 -10.92 5.14 -12.44
C LYS A 28 -10.37 4.93 -11.03
N ALA A 29 -10.34 3.69 -10.54
CA ALA A 29 -9.79 3.39 -9.22
C ALA A 29 -8.27 3.59 -9.19
N SER A 30 -7.55 3.17 -10.24
CA SER A 30 -6.12 3.43 -10.40
C SER A 30 -5.81 4.93 -10.51
N ALA A 31 -6.66 5.71 -11.21
CA ALA A 31 -6.53 7.16 -11.27
C ALA A 31 -6.70 7.83 -9.90
N LEU A 32 -7.69 7.41 -9.11
CA LEU A 32 -7.91 7.91 -7.74
C LEU A 32 -6.78 7.51 -6.79
N LEU A 33 -6.20 6.31 -6.95
CA LEU A 33 -5.00 5.93 -6.19
C LEU A 33 -3.85 6.90 -6.51
N ARG A 34 -3.60 7.19 -7.79
CA ARG A 34 -2.55 8.13 -8.23
C ARG A 34 -2.78 9.53 -7.66
N GLU A 35 -4.03 10.03 -7.68
CA GLU A 35 -4.38 11.31 -7.06
C GLU A 35 -4.11 11.32 -5.55
N LEU A 36 -4.47 10.24 -4.84
CA LEU A 36 -4.20 10.11 -3.42
C LEU A 36 -2.68 10.10 -3.12
N VAL A 37 -1.90 9.35 -3.89
CA VAL A 37 -0.44 9.30 -3.76
C VAL A 37 0.18 10.66 -4.08
N ASP A 38 -0.29 11.35 -5.12
CA ASP A 38 0.20 12.68 -5.48
C ASP A 38 -0.11 13.73 -4.42
N LEU A 39 -1.31 13.69 -3.81
CA LEU A 39 -1.70 14.60 -2.74
C LEU A 39 -0.92 14.36 -1.44
N THR A 40 -0.74 13.09 -1.08
CA THR A 40 -0.18 12.72 0.23
C THR A 40 1.33 12.55 0.21
N LYS A 41 1.91 12.22 -0.94
CA LYS A 41 3.32 11.83 -1.10
C LYS A 41 3.71 10.64 -0.20
N PHE A 42 2.74 9.82 0.19
CA PHE A 42 2.98 8.69 1.09
C PHE A 42 3.62 7.51 0.37
N PRO A 43 4.53 6.79 1.04
CA PRO A 43 5.09 5.57 0.47
C PRO A 43 3.98 4.58 0.16
N THR A 44 4.06 3.96 -1.02
CA THR A 44 3.02 3.10 -1.56
C THR A 44 3.62 1.80 -2.06
N THR A 45 2.99 0.69 -1.69
CA THR A 45 3.34 -0.64 -2.19
C THR A 45 2.11 -1.36 -2.73
N LEU A 46 2.34 -2.26 -3.68
CA LEU A 46 1.30 -3.02 -4.36
C LEU A 46 1.54 -4.52 -4.22
N THR A 47 0.49 -5.30 -3.98
CA THR A 47 0.57 -6.76 -4.17
C THR A 47 0.89 -7.09 -5.62
N LEU A 48 1.31 -8.33 -5.88
CA LEU A 48 1.40 -8.87 -7.24
C LEU A 48 0.13 -8.58 -8.07
N LEU A 49 -1.06 -8.77 -7.49
CA LEU A 49 -2.34 -8.53 -8.16
C LEU A 49 -2.70 -7.05 -8.30
N GLY A 50 -2.00 -6.16 -7.61
CA GLY A 50 -2.20 -4.71 -7.67
C GLY A 50 -1.25 -3.99 -8.63
N LEU A 51 -0.22 -4.68 -9.15
CA LEU A 51 0.76 -4.08 -10.06
C LEU A 51 0.07 -3.45 -11.28
N GLY A 52 0.52 -2.25 -11.65
CA GLY A 52 -0.09 -1.42 -12.70
C GLY A 52 -1.07 -0.37 -12.18
N ALA A 53 -1.53 -0.45 -10.93
CA ALA A 53 -2.37 0.58 -10.33
C ALA A 53 -1.62 1.93 -10.19
N LEU A 54 -0.35 1.86 -9.80
CA LEU A 54 0.58 2.99 -9.73
C LEU A 54 1.72 2.76 -10.75
N PRO A 55 2.17 3.81 -11.50
CA PRO A 55 3.33 3.71 -12.38
C PRO A 55 4.59 3.26 -11.64
N ALA A 56 5.45 2.49 -12.31
CA ALA A 56 6.67 1.97 -11.69
C ALA A 56 7.71 3.08 -11.43
N GLU A 57 7.63 4.17 -12.18
CA GLU A 57 8.51 5.34 -12.10
C GLU A 57 8.05 6.35 -11.03
N ASP A 58 6.90 6.13 -10.38
CA ASP A 58 6.45 7.03 -9.32
C ASP A 58 7.46 7.00 -8.15
N PRO A 59 7.97 8.16 -7.70
CA PRO A 59 9.01 8.20 -6.67
C PRO A 59 8.53 7.70 -5.30
N HIS A 60 7.22 7.56 -5.09
CA HIS A 60 6.65 7.03 -3.85
C HIS A 60 6.32 5.53 -3.96
N PHE A 61 6.51 4.91 -5.13
CA PHE A 61 6.30 3.48 -5.31
C PHE A 61 7.50 2.69 -4.80
N LEU A 62 7.31 1.95 -3.71
CA LEU A 62 8.34 1.13 -3.08
C LEU A 62 8.55 -0.23 -3.77
N GLY A 63 7.83 -0.50 -4.86
CA GLY A 63 7.79 -1.81 -5.49
C GLY A 63 6.78 -2.77 -4.84
N MET A 64 6.83 -4.02 -5.29
CA MET A 64 5.98 -5.09 -4.76
C MET A 64 6.44 -5.49 -3.35
N LEU A 65 5.51 -5.69 -2.42
CA LEU A 65 5.76 -6.30 -1.10
C LEU A 65 5.66 -7.84 -1.12
N GLY A 66 6.03 -8.45 0.01
CA GLY A 66 5.77 -9.86 0.33
C GLY A 66 7.03 -10.73 0.27
N MET A 67 6.84 -12.05 0.19
CA MET A 67 7.90 -13.06 0.26
C MET A 67 9.03 -12.85 -0.76
N HIS A 68 8.69 -12.31 -1.94
CA HIS A 68 9.64 -11.94 -2.99
C HIS A 68 9.53 -10.47 -3.38
N GLY A 69 9.02 -9.65 -2.46
CA GLY A 69 8.93 -8.22 -2.61
C GLY A 69 10.27 -7.51 -2.34
N THR A 70 10.27 -6.20 -2.53
CA THR A 70 11.41 -5.36 -2.18
C THR A 70 11.57 -5.32 -0.66
N TYR A 71 12.83 -5.27 -0.23
CA TYR A 71 13.16 -5.10 1.19
C TYR A 71 12.58 -3.80 1.74
N GLU A 72 12.64 -2.72 0.95
CA GLU A 72 12.11 -1.40 1.29
C GLU A 72 10.60 -1.41 1.55
N ALA A 73 9.79 -2.04 0.68
CA ALA A 73 8.35 -2.16 0.89
C ALA A 73 8.03 -2.95 2.17
N ASN A 74 8.72 -4.08 2.38
CA ASN A 74 8.52 -4.93 3.55
C ASN A 74 8.90 -4.20 4.85
N MET A 75 10.03 -3.49 4.90
CA MET A 75 10.45 -2.75 6.09
C MET A 75 9.60 -1.52 6.37
N THR A 76 9.13 -0.84 5.32
CA THR A 76 8.22 0.30 5.48
C THR A 76 6.89 -0.14 6.07
N MET A 77 6.34 -1.27 5.61
CA MET A 77 5.15 -1.86 6.23
C MET A 77 5.39 -2.31 7.66
N TYR A 78 6.51 -2.97 7.91
CA TYR A 78 6.83 -3.47 9.25
C TYR A 78 6.92 -2.35 10.29
N HIS A 79 7.39 -1.16 9.90
CA HIS A 79 7.56 -0.02 10.80
C HIS A 79 6.49 1.07 10.67
N CYS A 80 5.43 0.84 9.89
CA CYS A 80 4.36 1.83 9.73
C CYS A 80 3.56 1.97 11.03
N ASP A 81 3.09 3.19 11.31
CA ASP A 81 2.14 3.44 12.41
C ASP A 81 0.69 3.51 11.90
N PHE A 82 0.50 3.56 10.59
CA PHE A 82 -0.79 3.45 9.93
C PHE A 82 -0.65 2.83 8.53
N MET A 83 -1.44 1.79 8.26
CA MET A 83 -1.50 1.11 6.96
C MET A 83 -2.87 1.29 6.32
N LEU A 84 -2.92 1.98 5.18
CA LEU A 84 -4.12 2.07 4.37
C LEU A 84 -4.18 0.89 3.38
N ASN A 85 -4.83 -0.20 3.77
CA ASN A 85 -5.11 -1.30 2.85
C ASN A 85 -6.28 -0.93 1.91
N VAL A 86 -6.02 -0.90 0.60
CA VAL A 86 -7.01 -0.67 -0.44
C VAL A 86 -7.08 -1.88 -1.37
N GLY A 87 -8.14 -2.68 -1.23
CA GLY A 87 -8.43 -3.77 -2.16
C GLY A 87 -7.44 -4.95 -2.09
N ALA A 88 -6.75 -5.14 -0.97
CA ALA A 88 -5.90 -6.30 -0.72
C ALA A 88 -6.43 -7.17 0.44
N ARG A 89 -6.01 -8.44 0.48
CA ARG A 89 -6.58 -9.47 1.36
C ARG A 89 -5.64 -10.03 2.43
N PHE A 90 -4.48 -9.39 2.66
CA PHE A 90 -3.46 -9.87 3.62
C PHE A 90 -3.11 -11.37 3.45
N ASP A 91 -2.79 -11.76 2.21
CA ASP A 91 -2.41 -13.12 1.87
C ASP A 91 -1.17 -13.61 2.67
N ASP A 92 -1.02 -14.93 2.85
CA ASP A 92 0.13 -15.51 3.56
C ASP A 92 1.47 -15.17 2.88
N ARG A 93 1.50 -14.99 1.56
CA ARG A 93 2.70 -14.57 0.83
C ARG A 93 3.04 -13.09 1.03
N VAL A 94 2.12 -12.32 1.60
CA VAL A 94 2.35 -10.94 2.02
C VAL A 94 2.74 -10.88 3.49
N THR A 95 1.95 -11.53 4.35
CA THR A 95 2.07 -11.39 5.80
C THR A 95 3.19 -12.25 6.41
N GLY A 96 3.57 -13.34 5.72
CA GLY A 96 4.55 -14.29 6.24
C GLY A 96 4.10 -14.86 7.59
N ARG A 97 4.86 -14.59 8.65
CA ARG A 97 4.45 -14.94 10.02
C ARG A 97 3.49 -13.89 10.56
N THR A 98 2.20 -14.21 10.56
CA THR A 98 1.11 -13.31 11.00
C THR A 98 1.33 -12.70 12.38
N SER A 99 1.88 -13.46 13.34
CA SER A 99 2.16 -12.94 14.70
C SER A 99 3.27 -11.89 14.77
N GLY A 100 4.01 -11.66 13.69
CA GLY A 100 5.03 -10.63 13.58
C GLY A 100 4.80 -9.69 12.40
N PHE A 101 3.60 -9.68 11.83
CA PHE A 101 3.27 -8.82 10.70
C PHE A 101 2.92 -7.42 11.19
N SER A 102 3.75 -6.43 10.84
CA SER A 102 3.56 -4.99 11.14
C SER A 102 3.18 -4.73 12.62
N PRO A 103 4.11 -5.01 13.56
CA PRO A 103 3.85 -4.98 15.00
C PRO A 103 3.68 -3.56 15.58
#